data_AF-A0A2T9X8S9-F1
#
_entry.id   AF-A0A2T9X8S9-F1
#
_cell.length_a   1.000
_cell.length_b   1.000
_cell.length_c   1.000
_cell.angle_alpha   90.00
_cell.angle_beta   90.00
_cell.angle_gamma   90.00
#
_symmetry.space_group_name_H-M   'P 1'
#
loop_
_entity.id
_entity.type
_entity.pdbx_description
1 polymer ?
#
loop_
_entity_poly.entity_id
_entity_poly.type
_entity_poly.pdbx_seq_one_letter_code
_entity_poly.pdbx_strand_id
1 'polypeptide(L)'
;MRIKENANMGVETSSSLRYLGGIIGTLLEAVITLDCMQENCVKEGLKRYNSMESFQRYEVYPAISAGMRVLKDASSSPERIFRQGIVVKTTDSGDWFYIGGISPSWTSDQLIVYQSGSQASSQGKLNRGIIDDFVNKGGLGVVPLYKERAPSVWYNPVLFKDCQGSFGIFWNNLGEFQAGVLSIFNNAPNILRYTEDLIKAGKASLTYSSYGHYYLSRAAENDVMRPASDSYPYVYLALGTNPLVAKSHGLQIYPSFTFDTVTSDVSSCCENIIPEPYCCSYFLKYVRFNDIDIGAPVYATLPCGTSCSTFGLAGLIMGISSMIVNNVQLIYLTIAQPPSDFTTSAIIEWSKTIGFYDSLNKLFEAGKRFKKAIADLSTAFPEFIATAVALTVDWLESYEEGLKQAEVKARELNELYNKVFDELAGKPLSAVSDKP
;
A
#
# COMPACT_ATOMS: atom_id res chain seq x y z
N MET A 1 11.29 13.13 -39.27
CA MET A 1 12.10 12.05 -39.91
C MET A 1 12.09 10.87 -38.95
N ARG A 2 11.34 9.82 -39.29
CA ARG A 2 11.14 8.63 -38.45
C ARG A 2 12.38 7.77 -38.50
N ILE A 3 13.06 7.60 -37.38
CA ILE A 3 13.96 6.47 -37.19
C ILE A 3 13.09 5.37 -36.57
N LYS A 4 12.61 4.46 -37.43
CA LYS A 4 12.21 3.12 -37.01
C LYS A 4 13.51 2.38 -36.70
N GLU A 5 13.92 2.39 -35.44
CA GLU A 5 14.91 1.42 -34.98
C GLU A 5 14.19 0.10 -34.70
N ASN A 6 14.50 -0.88 -35.55
CA ASN A 6 14.23 -2.28 -35.31
C ASN A 6 14.94 -2.70 -34.02
N ALA A 7 14.19 -2.85 -32.93
CA ALA A 7 14.64 -3.53 -31.72
C ALA A 7 14.02 -4.93 -31.67
N ASN A 8 14.49 -5.82 -32.55
CA ASN A 8 14.56 -7.25 -32.25
C ASN A 8 15.68 -7.43 -31.22
N MET A 9 15.39 -7.13 -29.95
CA MET A 9 16.16 -7.68 -28.83
C MET A 9 15.29 -8.76 -28.20
N GLY A 10 15.85 -9.96 -28.09
CA GLY A 10 15.16 -11.18 -27.69
C GLY A 10 14.31 -10.99 -26.44
N VAL A 11 13.00 -11.03 -26.63
CA VAL A 11 12.08 -11.48 -25.59
C VAL A 11 12.40 -12.96 -25.41
N GLU A 12 13.23 -13.30 -24.41
CA GLU A 12 13.19 -14.64 -23.84
C GLU A 12 11.71 -14.96 -23.62
N THR A 13 11.24 -16.08 -24.16
CA THR A 13 9.83 -16.47 -24.13
C THR A 13 9.30 -16.35 -22.69
N SER A 14 8.55 -15.29 -22.42
CA SER A 14 8.03 -14.98 -21.10
C SER A 14 7.22 -16.18 -20.59
N SER A 15 7.57 -16.69 -19.41
CA SER A 15 6.92 -17.88 -18.83
C SER A 15 5.43 -17.65 -18.60
N SER A 16 4.61 -18.70 -18.78
CA SER A 16 3.16 -18.64 -18.54
C SER A 16 2.78 -19.20 -17.17
N LEU A 17 1.59 -18.86 -16.67
CA LEU A 17 1.03 -19.45 -15.45
C LEU A 17 0.85 -20.97 -15.55
N ARG A 18 0.56 -21.49 -16.75
CA ARG A 18 0.49 -22.94 -16.99
C ARG A 18 1.84 -23.60 -16.80
N TYR A 19 2.92 -22.96 -17.27
CA TYR A 19 4.27 -23.42 -17.03
C TYR A 19 4.62 -23.39 -15.54
N LEU A 20 4.21 -22.34 -14.83
CA LEU A 20 4.33 -22.24 -13.38
C LEU A 20 3.59 -23.40 -12.66
N GLY A 21 2.36 -23.72 -13.09
CA GLY A 21 1.60 -24.86 -12.56
C GLY A 21 2.32 -26.20 -12.74
N GLY A 22 2.99 -26.40 -13.89
CA GLY A 22 3.84 -27.57 -14.10
C GLY A 22 5.05 -27.63 -13.16
N ILE A 23 5.72 -26.50 -12.92
CA ILE A 23 6.84 -26.43 -11.97
C ILE A 23 6.37 -26.73 -10.54
N ILE A 24 5.30 -26.07 -10.08
CA ILE A 24 4.79 -26.28 -8.71
C ILE A 24 4.24 -27.69 -8.55
N GLY A 25 3.58 -28.24 -9.57
CA GLY A 25 3.11 -29.63 -9.55
C GLY A 25 4.26 -30.63 -9.39
N THR A 26 5.39 -30.35 -10.03
CA THR A 26 6.62 -31.13 -9.85
C THR A 26 7.16 -31.04 -8.42
N LEU A 27 7.11 -29.85 -7.80
CA LEU A 27 7.57 -29.64 -6.41
C LEU A 27 6.67 -30.34 -5.37
N LEU A 28 5.36 -30.36 -5.61
CA LEU A 28 4.37 -30.90 -4.67
C LEU A 28 3.99 -32.35 -4.96
N GLU A 29 4.65 -33.00 -5.93
CA GLU A 29 4.28 -34.33 -6.42
C GLU A 29 2.79 -34.44 -6.79
N ALA A 30 2.22 -33.33 -7.29
CA ALA A 30 0.79 -33.18 -7.55
C ALA A 30 0.54 -32.63 -8.95
N VAL A 31 -0.60 -32.98 -9.55
CA VAL A 31 -1.01 -32.36 -10.82
C VAL A 31 -1.77 -31.08 -10.51
N ILE A 32 -1.13 -29.93 -10.75
CA ILE A 32 -1.81 -28.63 -10.68
C ILE A 32 -2.36 -28.32 -12.06
N THR A 33 -3.69 -28.45 -12.19
CA THR A 33 -4.42 -28.01 -13.38
C THR A 33 -4.89 -26.59 -13.17
N LEU A 34 -4.67 -25.75 -14.17
CA LEU A 34 -5.07 -24.36 -14.16
C LEU A 34 -6.42 -24.23 -14.90
N ASP A 35 -7.44 -23.75 -14.20
CA ASP A 35 -8.79 -23.66 -14.74
C ASP A 35 -8.90 -22.46 -15.71
N CYS A 36 -9.16 -22.75 -16.98
CA CYS A 36 -9.37 -21.74 -18.01
C CYS A 36 -10.56 -20.82 -17.69
N MET A 37 -11.57 -21.31 -16.97
CA MET A 37 -12.71 -20.50 -16.55
C MET A 37 -12.29 -19.48 -15.48
N GLN A 38 -11.39 -19.86 -14.57
CA GLN A 38 -10.85 -18.93 -13.58
C GLN A 38 -10.00 -17.84 -14.22
N GLU A 39 -9.14 -18.18 -15.19
CA GLU A 39 -8.39 -17.19 -15.98
C GLU A 39 -9.33 -16.18 -16.66
N ASN A 40 -10.44 -16.66 -17.23
CA ASN A 40 -11.43 -15.80 -17.87
C ASN A 40 -12.13 -14.88 -16.86
N CYS A 41 -12.53 -15.40 -15.69
CA CYS A 41 -13.10 -14.59 -14.62
C CYS A 41 -12.15 -13.48 -14.15
N VAL A 42 -10.86 -13.80 -14.00
CA VAL A 42 -9.83 -12.81 -13.67
C VAL A 42 -9.75 -11.73 -14.76
N LYS A 43 -9.67 -12.14 -16.04
CA LYS A 43 -9.61 -11.20 -17.18
C LYS A 43 -10.84 -10.29 -17.24
N GLU A 44 -12.03 -10.81 -17.00
CA GLU A 44 -13.26 -10.00 -16.96
C GLU A 44 -13.26 -9.00 -15.80
N GLY A 45 -12.81 -9.43 -14.61
CA GLY A 45 -12.58 -8.55 -13.47
C GLY A 45 -11.63 -7.41 -13.82
N LEU A 46 -10.44 -7.72 -14.32
CA LEU A 46 -9.42 -6.73 -14.69
C LEU A 46 -9.91 -5.74 -15.76
N LYS A 47 -10.63 -6.22 -16.78
CA LYS A 47 -11.26 -5.37 -17.80
C LYS A 47 -12.20 -4.33 -17.20
N ARG A 48 -13.04 -4.74 -16.23
CA ARG A 48 -13.93 -3.83 -15.53
C ARG A 48 -13.15 -2.73 -14.80
N TYR A 49 -12.06 -3.09 -14.12
CA TYR A 49 -11.22 -2.13 -13.38
C TYR A 49 -10.47 -1.15 -14.29
N ASN A 50 -10.01 -1.60 -15.46
CA ASN A 50 -9.41 -0.70 -16.46
C ASN A 50 -10.41 0.37 -16.96
N SER A 51 -11.71 0.07 -16.92
CA SER A 51 -12.78 1.00 -17.34
C SER A 51 -13.40 1.84 -16.22
N MET A 52 -12.86 1.80 -15.00
CA MET A 52 -13.46 2.48 -13.84
C MET A 52 -13.38 4.01 -13.88
N GLU A 53 -14.42 4.65 -13.35
CA GLU A 53 -14.39 6.08 -13.09
C GLU A 53 -13.38 6.42 -11.98
N SER A 54 -12.84 7.64 -12.00
CA SER A 54 -11.72 8.03 -11.14
C SER A 54 -11.99 7.86 -9.65
N PHE A 55 -13.24 8.05 -9.20
CA PHE A 55 -13.61 7.89 -7.79
C PHE A 55 -13.72 6.42 -7.34
N GLN A 56 -13.82 5.45 -8.26
CA GLN A 56 -13.88 4.01 -7.94
C GLN A 56 -12.48 3.42 -7.76
N ARG A 57 -11.42 4.15 -8.13
CA ARG A 57 -10.03 3.70 -8.02
C ARG A 57 -9.63 3.33 -6.59
N TYR A 58 -10.19 3.98 -5.57
CA TYR A 58 -9.94 3.65 -4.15
C TYR A 58 -10.30 2.21 -3.78
N GLU A 59 -11.20 1.57 -4.53
CA GLU A 59 -11.58 0.17 -4.32
C GLU A 59 -10.42 -0.78 -4.64
N VAL A 60 -9.50 -0.39 -5.53
CA VAL A 60 -8.54 -1.34 -6.11
C VAL A 60 -7.09 -0.87 -6.10
N TYR A 61 -6.87 0.43 -6.28
CA TYR A 61 -5.53 0.99 -6.40
C TYR A 61 -4.79 0.84 -5.07
N PRO A 62 -3.57 0.28 -5.05
CA PRO A 62 -2.78 0.17 -3.84
C PRO A 62 -2.48 1.56 -3.27
N ALA A 63 -2.53 1.67 -1.95
CA ALA A 63 -1.92 2.77 -1.24
C ALA A 63 -0.39 2.63 -1.30
N ILE A 64 0.32 3.75 -1.34
CA ILE A 64 1.78 3.84 -1.19
C ILE A 64 2.05 4.55 0.14
N SER A 65 2.93 3.99 0.95
CA SER A 65 3.27 4.53 2.26
C SER A 65 4.77 4.69 2.46
N ALA A 66 5.14 5.66 3.30
CA ALA A 66 6.51 5.92 3.72
C ALA A 66 6.54 6.56 5.11
N GLY A 67 7.55 6.22 5.91
CA GLY A 67 7.88 7.00 7.10
C GLY A 67 8.51 8.33 6.71
N MET A 68 8.11 9.42 7.38
CA MET A 68 8.69 10.75 7.16
C MET A 68 10.17 10.82 7.48
N ARG A 69 10.66 9.89 8.30
CA ARG A 69 12.07 9.77 8.65
C ARG A 69 12.53 8.34 8.46
N VAL A 70 13.67 8.17 7.79
CA VAL A 70 14.24 6.86 7.45
C VAL A 70 15.68 6.74 7.96
N LEU A 71 16.17 5.51 7.99
CA LEU A 71 17.58 5.22 8.27
C LEU A 71 18.48 5.77 7.16
N LYS A 72 19.70 6.17 7.52
CA LYS A 72 20.69 6.74 6.60
C LYS A 72 20.99 5.82 5.41
N ASP A 73 21.12 4.53 5.67
CA ASP A 73 21.43 3.50 4.66
C ASP A 73 20.25 3.18 3.74
N ALA A 74 19.05 3.67 4.05
CA ALA A 74 17.87 3.58 3.19
C ALA A 74 17.60 4.85 2.38
N SER A 75 18.33 5.95 2.64
CA SER A 75 18.06 7.30 2.15
C SER A 75 17.93 7.45 0.62
N SER A 76 18.52 6.54 -0.15
CA SER A 76 18.48 6.52 -1.62
C SER A 76 17.84 5.26 -2.21
N SER A 77 17.28 4.38 -1.38
CA SER A 77 16.77 3.08 -1.82
C SER A 77 15.24 3.07 -1.77
N PRO A 78 14.53 3.22 -2.91
CA PRO A 78 13.07 3.22 -2.93
C PRO A 78 12.49 1.93 -2.31
N GLU A 79 13.16 0.80 -2.45
CA GLU A 79 12.77 -0.50 -1.88
C GLU A 79 12.86 -0.55 -0.36
N ARG A 80 13.63 0.33 0.24
CA ARG A 80 13.74 0.46 1.70
C ARG A 80 12.83 1.56 2.24
N ILE A 81 12.43 2.51 1.40
CA ILE A 81 11.60 3.67 1.78
C ILE A 81 10.11 3.38 1.62
N PHE A 82 9.69 2.78 0.51
CA PHE A 82 8.28 2.68 0.16
C PHE A 82 7.71 1.30 0.48
N ARG A 83 6.44 1.28 0.89
CA ARG A 83 5.63 0.08 1.06
C ARG A 83 4.27 0.29 0.43
N GLN A 84 3.50 -0.79 0.30
CA GLN A 84 2.15 -0.75 -0.24
C GLN A 84 1.10 -1.20 0.76
N GLY A 85 -0.16 -0.90 0.48
CA GLY A 85 -1.27 -1.27 1.33
C GLY A 85 -2.61 -0.91 0.73
N ILE A 86 -3.59 -0.78 1.62
CA ILE A 86 -4.90 -0.21 1.35
C ILE A 86 -5.22 0.83 2.41
N VAL A 87 -5.96 1.87 2.03
CA VAL A 87 -6.64 2.75 2.98
C VAL A 87 -8.09 2.31 3.10
N VAL A 88 -8.57 2.22 4.33
CA VAL A 88 -9.94 1.85 4.63
C VAL A 88 -10.57 2.92 5.51
N LYS A 89 -11.84 3.23 5.23
CA LYS A 89 -12.70 4.01 6.10
C LYS A 89 -13.68 3.05 6.77
N THR A 90 -13.66 2.94 8.08
CA THR A 90 -14.53 1.98 8.75
C THR A 90 -16.00 2.32 8.55
N THR A 91 -16.81 1.28 8.37
CA THR A 91 -18.25 1.43 8.09
C THR A 91 -19.07 1.78 9.33
N ASP A 92 -18.55 1.47 10.52
CA ASP A 92 -19.21 1.65 11.82
C ASP A 92 -18.84 2.98 12.49
N SER A 93 -17.54 3.33 12.56
CA SER A 93 -17.07 4.56 13.22
C SER A 93 -16.68 5.69 12.25
N GLY A 94 -16.46 5.37 10.98
CA GLY A 94 -15.96 6.34 9.99
C GLY A 94 -14.49 6.71 10.16
N ASP A 95 -13.75 5.98 11.01
CA ASP A 95 -12.31 6.17 11.21
C ASP A 95 -11.51 5.65 10.01
N TRP A 96 -10.35 6.26 9.78
CA TRP A 96 -9.47 5.92 8.66
C TRP A 96 -8.31 5.06 9.13
N PHE A 97 -7.94 4.05 8.36
CA PHE A 97 -6.80 3.18 8.64
C PHE A 97 -6.00 2.92 7.37
N TYR A 98 -4.69 2.82 7.54
CA TYR A 98 -3.81 2.15 6.60
C TYR A 98 -3.64 0.70 7.06
N ILE A 99 -3.80 -0.24 6.13
CA ILE A 99 -3.50 -1.66 6.32
C ILE A 99 -2.50 -2.06 5.24
N GLY A 100 -1.28 -2.42 5.62
CA GLY A 100 -0.26 -2.72 4.63
C GLY A 100 1.14 -2.89 5.20
N GLY A 101 2.13 -2.82 4.31
CA GLY A 101 3.53 -3.03 4.62
C GLY A 101 4.13 -1.94 5.48
N ILE A 102 5.04 -2.33 6.37
CA ILE A 102 5.84 -1.48 7.25
C ILE A 102 7.32 -1.78 6.98
N SER A 103 8.11 -0.74 6.72
CA SER A 103 9.53 -0.92 6.43
C SER A 103 10.38 -0.95 7.70
N PRO A 104 11.35 -1.88 7.83
CA PRO A 104 12.34 -1.87 8.91
C PRO A 104 13.24 -0.63 8.87
N SER A 105 13.29 0.07 7.74
CA SER A 105 14.09 1.28 7.57
C SER A 105 13.39 2.57 7.98
N TRP A 106 12.11 2.51 8.36
CA TRP A 106 11.43 3.68 8.93
C TRP A 106 11.85 3.91 10.38
N THR A 107 11.89 5.18 10.80
CA THR A 107 12.24 5.56 12.17
C THR A 107 11.11 6.35 12.81
N SER A 108 11.26 6.73 14.09
CA SER A 108 10.21 7.41 14.84
C SER A 108 9.81 8.76 14.21
N ASP A 109 8.73 8.77 13.44
CA ASP A 109 8.10 9.94 12.83
C ASP A 109 6.70 9.59 12.31
N GLN A 110 6.04 10.52 11.63
CA GLN A 110 4.76 10.28 10.96
C GLN A 110 4.89 9.25 9.82
N LEU A 111 3.84 8.48 9.64
CA LEU A 111 3.57 7.77 8.39
C LEU A 111 2.82 8.71 7.44
N ILE A 112 3.24 8.76 6.18
CA ILE A 112 2.47 9.37 5.09
C ILE A 112 1.99 8.28 4.15
N VAL A 113 0.74 8.40 3.71
CA VAL A 113 0.08 7.46 2.80
C VAL A 113 -0.59 8.22 1.67
N TYR A 114 -0.43 7.73 0.45
CA TYR A 114 -1.13 8.19 -0.74
C TYR A 114 -1.89 7.04 -1.39
N GLN A 115 -3.15 7.24 -1.71
CA GLN A 115 -3.93 6.30 -2.54
C GLN A 115 -4.77 7.09 -3.54
N SER A 116 -4.64 6.78 -4.83
CA SER A 116 -5.27 7.54 -5.93
C SER A 116 -5.06 9.06 -5.78
N GLY A 117 -3.82 9.46 -5.52
CA GLY A 117 -3.40 10.85 -5.33
C GLY A 117 -3.86 11.52 -4.03
N SER A 118 -4.69 10.85 -3.23
CA SER A 118 -5.25 11.39 -1.99
C SER A 118 -4.34 11.09 -0.80
N GLN A 119 -3.90 12.14 -0.08
CA GLN A 119 -3.00 12.03 1.06
C GLN A 119 -3.74 11.69 2.36
N ALA A 120 -3.08 10.96 3.24
CA ALA A 120 -3.38 10.82 4.66
C ALA A 120 -2.07 10.68 5.45
N SER A 121 -2.13 10.89 6.76
CA SER A 121 -0.99 10.71 7.67
C SER A 121 -1.39 9.91 8.89
N SER A 122 -0.44 9.35 9.65
CA SER A 122 -0.75 8.80 10.98
C SER A 122 -1.26 9.87 11.95
N GLN A 123 -2.02 9.45 12.96
CA GLN A 123 -2.48 10.31 14.06
C GLN A 123 -1.33 10.61 15.05
N GLY A 124 -0.40 11.48 14.64
CA GLY A 124 0.85 11.75 15.35
C GLY A 124 2.02 10.91 14.84
N LYS A 125 3.13 10.93 15.58
CA LYS A 125 4.32 10.13 15.26
C LYS A 125 4.12 8.66 15.64
N LEU A 126 4.61 7.77 14.79
CA LEU A 126 4.87 6.39 15.16
C LEU A 126 6.21 6.32 15.87
N ASN A 127 6.32 5.51 16.93
CA ASN A 127 7.62 5.25 17.55
C ASN A 127 8.27 3.99 16.97
N ARG A 128 9.56 3.84 17.24
CA ARG A 128 10.35 2.70 16.77
C ARG A 128 9.84 1.36 17.32
N GLY A 129 9.33 1.31 18.54
CA GLY A 129 8.80 0.09 19.14
C GLY A 129 7.59 -0.48 18.38
N ILE A 130 6.66 0.37 17.94
CA ILE A 130 5.52 -0.03 17.11
C ILE A 130 5.99 -0.53 15.72
N ILE A 131 6.94 0.19 15.11
CA ILE A 131 7.50 -0.20 13.81
C ILE A 131 8.18 -1.58 13.90
N ASP A 132 9.02 -1.79 14.91
CA ASP A 132 9.73 -3.04 15.11
C ASP A 132 8.78 -4.20 15.41
N ASP A 133 7.70 -3.97 16.17
CA ASP A 133 6.70 -5.00 16.44
C ASP A 133 6.01 -5.48 15.15
N PHE A 134 5.58 -4.56 14.27
CA PHE A 134 5.01 -4.92 12.98
C PHE A 134 6.01 -5.65 12.09
N VAL A 135 7.26 -5.17 12.01
CA VAL A 135 8.33 -5.80 11.22
C VAL A 135 8.61 -7.23 11.71
N ASN A 136 8.72 -7.43 13.02
CA ASN A 136 9.01 -8.74 13.62
C ASN A 136 7.86 -9.74 13.44
N LYS A 137 6.64 -9.25 13.19
CA LYS A 137 5.43 -10.07 12.96
C LYS A 137 5.09 -10.24 11.47
N GLY A 138 6.09 -10.08 10.59
CA GLY A 138 5.95 -10.32 9.16
C GLY A 138 5.79 -9.06 8.31
N GLY A 139 6.00 -7.86 8.87
CA GLY A 139 6.09 -6.63 8.08
C GLY A 139 4.75 -6.04 7.64
N LEU A 140 3.62 -6.58 8.10
CA LEU A 140 2.30 -5.95 7.95
C LEU A 140 1.88 -5.24 9.23
N GLY A 141 1.15 -4.14 9.10
CA GLY A 141 0.61 -3.39 10.24
C GLY A 141 -0.70 -2.68 9.91
N VAL A 142 -1.34 -2.19 10.97
CA VAL A 142 -2.54 -1.33 10.92
C VAL A 142 -2.23 -0.03 11.62
N VAL A 143 -2.42 1.09 10.92
CA VAL A 143 -2.14 2.42 11.45
C VAL A 143 -3.38 3.30 11.31
N PRO A 144 -3.96 3.81 12.42
CA PRO A 144 -5.00 4.83 12.38
C PRO A 144 -4.50 6.10 11.70
N LEU A 145 -5.30 6.64 10.79
CA LEU A 145 -4.96 7.79 9.97
C LEU A 145 -5.75 9.04 10.36
N TYR A 146 -5.11 10.17 10.14
CA TYR A 146 -5.72 11.47 10.03
C TYR A 146 -5.78 11.88 8.55
N LYS A 147 -6.90 12.47 8.14
CA LYS A 147 -7.12 12.91 6.77
C LYS A 147 -7.76 14.28 6.78
N GLU A 148 -6.96 15.31 6.50
CA GLU A 148 -7.41 16.70 6.48
C GLU A 148 -8.48 16.93 5.41
N ARG A 149 -8.30 16.34 4.22
CA ARG A 149 -9.23 16.45 3.09
C ARG A 149 -9.68 15.07 2.64
N ALA A 150 -10.80 14.62 3.18
CA ALA A 150 -11.46 13.42 2.69
C ALA A 150 -12.12 13.69 1.33
N PRO A 151 -12.01 12.77 0.35
CA PRO A 151 -12.80 12.87 -0.87
C PRO A 151 -14.29 12.75 -0.51
N SER A 152 -15.15 13.36 -1.32
CA SER A 152 -16.61 13.35 -1.12
C SER A 152 -17.19 11.93 -1.13
N VAL A 153 -16.55 11.02 -1.86
CA VAL A 153 -16.90 9.60 -1.93
C VAL A 153 -15.65 8.77 -1.70
N TRP A 154 -15.77 7.72 -0.88
CA TRP A 154 -14.73 6.73 -0.66
C TRP A 154 -15.32 5.33 -0.78
N TYR A 155 -14.68 4.49 -1.58
CA TYR A 155 -15.01 3.08 -1.70
C TYR A 155 -13.88 2.27 -1.07
N ASN A 156 -14.20 1.52 -0.01
CA ASN A 156 -13.27 0.51 0.48
C ASN A 156 -13.11 -0.59 -0.57
N PRO A 157 -11.99 -1.35 -0.54
CA PRO A 157 -11.86 -2.53 -1.37
C PRO A 157 -13.03 -3.49 -1.19
N VAL A 158 -13.49 -4.08 -2.27
CA VAL A 158 -14.50 -5.14 -2.18
C VAL A 158 -13.79 -6.41 -1.73
N LEU A 159 -14.22 -6.99 -0.61
CA LEU A 159 -13.67 -8.27 -0.15
C LEU A 159 -14.08 -9.42 -1.07
N PHE A 160 -13.17 -10.38 -1.24
CA PHE A 160 -13.45 -11.60 -1.97
C PHE A 160 -14.66 -12.32 -1.37
N LYS A 161 -15.57 -12.76 -2.24
CA LYS A 161 -16.72 -13.58 -1.87
C LYS A 161 -16.75 -14.86 -2.69
N ASP A 162 -17.16 -15.91 -2.03
CA ASP A 162 -17.41 -17.21 -2.61
C ASP A 162 -18.66 -17.20 -3.50
N CYS A 163 -18.87 -18.27 -4.27
CA CYS A 163 -20.05 -18.40 -5.11
C CYS A 163 -21.31 -18.43 -4.24
N GLN A 164 -22.27 -17.56 -4.55
CA GLN A 164 -23.52 -17.44 -3.81
C GLN A 164 -24.61 -18.37 -4.35
N GLY A 165 -25.60 -18.70 -3.50
CA GLY A 165 -26.76 -19.51 -3.86
C GLY A 165 -26.53 -21.03 -3.75
N SER A 166 -27.60 -21.80 -3.89
CA SER A 166 -27.61 -23.26 -3.70
C SER A 166 -26.70 -24.01 -4.69
N PHE A 167 -26.57 -23.52 -5.92
CA PHE A 167 -25.61 -24.06 -6.90
C PHE A 167 -24.18 -23.55 -6.65
N GLY A 168 -24.01 -22.45 -5.92
CA GLY A 168 -22.71 -21.90 -5.53
C GLY A 168 -21.94 -22.82 -4.58
N ILE A 169 -22.65 -23.55 -3.70
CA ILE A 169 -22.05 -24.54 -2.78
C ILE A 169 -21.25 -25.60 -3.57
N PHE A 170 -21.81 -26.08 -4.69
CA PHE A 170 -21.13 -27.06 -5.54
C PHE A 170 -19.82 -26.50 -6.10
N TRP A 171 -19.85 -25.27 -6.61
CA TRP A 171 -18.65 -24.61 -7.14
C TRP A 171 -17.63 -24.28 -6.07
N ASN A 172 -18.07 -23.89 -4.88
CA ASN A 172 -17.18 -23.67 -3.74
C ASN A 172 -16.47 -24.96 -3.33
N ASN A 173 -17.20 -26.07 -3.23
CA ASN A 173 -16.62 -27.39 -2.96
C ASN A 173 -15.60 -27.80 -4.02
N LEU A 174 -15.85 -27.53 -5.31
CA LEU A 174 -14.85 -27.79 -6.36
C LEU A 174 -13.62 -26.88 -6.21
N GLY A 175 -13.83 -25.60 -5.89
CA GLY A 175 -12.77 -24.63 -5.65
C GLY A 175 -11.84 -25.00 -4.49
N GLU A 176 -12.31 -25.78 -3.52
CA GLU A 176 -11.49 -26.29 -2.41
C GLU A 176 -10.41 -27.31 -2.85
N PHE A 177 -10.49 -27.84 -4.08
CA PHE A 177 -9.51 -28.79 -4.61
C PHE A 177 -8.60 -28.17 -5.68
N GLN A 178 -8.72 -26.87 -5.94
CA GLN A 178 -8.04 -26.18 -7.03
C GLN A 178 -7.01 -25.17 -6.54
N ALA A 179 -5.96 -24.97 -7.34
CA ALA A 179 -5.10 -23.80 -7.20
C ALA A 179 -5.86 -22.54 -7.62
N GLY A 180 -5.54 -21.40 -7.00
CA GLY A 180 -6.12 -20.11 -7.32
C GLY A 180 -5.24 -19.29 -8.25
N VAL A 181 -5.84 -18.68 -9.28
CA VAL A 181 -5.24 -17.57 -10.02
C VAL A 181 -5.48 -16.27 -9.25
N LEU A 182 -4.40 -15.64 -8.82
CA LEU A 182 -4.41 -14.42 -8.02
C LEU A 182 -3.91 -13.23 -8.84
N SER A 183 -4.52 -12.07 -8.63
CA SER A 183 -4.14 -10.81 -9.28
C SER A 183 -3.55 -9.86 -8.24
N ILE A 184 -2.28 -9.52 -8.38
CA ILE A 184 -1.57 -8.63 -7.47
C ILE A 184 -1.51 -7.25 -8.11
N PHE A 185 -2.06 -6.26 -7.43
CA PHE A 185 -2.05 -4.87 -7.89
C PHE A 185 -0.89 -4.15 -7.22
N ASN A 186 -0.01 -3.56 -8.04
CA ASN A 186 1.29 -3.14 -7.58
C ASN A 186 1.76 -1.81 -8.20
N ASN A 187 2.18 -0.86 -7.34
CA ASN A 187 2.74 0.43 -7.72
C ASN A 187 4.28 0.48 -7.79
N ALA A 188 5.01 -0.58 -7.43
CA ALA A 188 6.46 -0.61 -7.44
C ALA A 188 7.06 -0.25 -8.81
N PRO A 189 6.55 -0.74 -9.96
CA PRO A 189 7.08 -0.32 -11.25
C PRO A 189 6.97 1.19 -11.49
N ASN A 190 5.85 1.80 -11.06
CA ASN A 190 5.66 3.25 -11.14
C ASN A 190 6.61 4.00 -10.19
N ILE A 191 6.74 3.53 -8.94
CA ILE A 191 7.65 4.12 -7.94
C ILE A 191 9.09 4.11 -8.44
N LEU A 192 9.57 2.97 -8.95
CA LEU A 192 10.92 2.82 -9.47
C LEU A 192 11.16 3.73 -10.68
N ARG A 193 10.19 3.79 -11.61
CA ARG A 193 10.28 4.67 -12.77
C ARG A 193 10.34 6.15 -12.38
N TYR A 194 9.41 6.61 -11.56
CA TYR A 194 9.39 8.01 -11.12
C TYR A 194 10.61 8.36 -10.26
N THR A 195 11.13 7.42 -9.48
CA THR A 195 12.39 7.58 -8.75
C THR A 195 13.56 7.75 -9.71
N GLU A 196 13.67 6.90 -10.74
CA GLU A 196 14.71 7.01 -11.76
C GLU A 196 14.60 8.35 -12.50
N ASP A 197 13.39 8.77 -12.89
CA ASP A 197 13.14 10.06 -13.54
C ASP A 197 13.55 11.24 -12.66
N LEU A 198 13.25 11.19 -11.35
CA LEU A 198 13.61 12.21 -10.38
C LEU A 198 15.14 12.35 -10.25
N ILE A 199 15.83 11.22 -10.11
CA ILE A 199 17.28 11.16 -9.90
C ILE A 199 18.03 11.51 -11.20
N LYS A 200 17.67 10.92 -12.34
CA LYS A 200 18.34 11.15 -13.64
C LYS A 200 18.19 12.57 -14.13
N ALA A 201 17.04 13.20 -13.88
CA ALA A 201 16.83 14.59 -14.23
C ALA A 201 17.59 15.56 -13.30
N GLY A 202 18.31 15.06 -12.28
CA GLY A 202 19.02 15.87 -11.30
C GLY A 202 18.09 16.80 -10.50
N LYS A 203 16.79 16.47 -10.43
CA LYS A 203 15.76 17.35 -9.88
C LYS A 203 15.80 17.39 -8.36
N ALA A 204 15.90 16.23 -7.72
CA ALA A 204 15.99 16.11 -6.26
C ALA A 204 16.43 14.70 -5.83
N SER A 205 16.68 14.54 -4.53
CA SER A 205 16.86 13.24 -3.88
C SER A 205 15.56 12.75 -3.23
N LEU A 206 15.45 11.44 -3.00
CA LEU A 206 14.30 10.86 -2.28
C LEU A 206 14.20 11.35 -0.82
N THR A 207 15.35 11.68 -0.23
CA THR A 207 15.44 12.18 1.14
C THR A 207 16.36 13.39 1.22
N TYR A 208 16.22 14.17 2.28
CA TYR A 208 17.16 15.23 2.65
C TYR A 208 17.67 15.00 4.08
N SER A 209 18.89 15.44 4.36
CA SER A 209 19.47 15.36 5.69
C SER A 209 19.28 16.66 6.47
N SER A 210 18.92 16.55 7.74
CA SER A 210 18.85 17.68 8.68
C SER A 210 19.19 17.19 10.08
N TYR A 211 20.10 17.88 10.77
CA TYR A 211 20.59 17.53 12.11
C TYR A 211 21.00 16.04 12.29
N GLY A 212 21.62 15.45 11.26
CA GLY A 212 22.04 14.04 11.29
C GLY A 212 20.90 13.03 11.11
N HIS A 213 19.70 13.49 10.75
CA HIS A 213 18.55 12.65 10.44
C HIS A 213 18.18 12.77 8.96
N TYR A 214 17.56 11.73 8.41
CA TYR A 214 17.18 11.64 7.00
C TYR A 214 15.66 11.64 6.88
N TYR A 215 15.13 12.64 6.20
CA TYR A 215 13.69 12.87 6.07
C TYR A 215 13.27 12.67 4.62
N LEU A 216 12.06 12.15 4.41
CA LEU A 216 11.44 12.05 3.11
C LEU A 216 11.34 13.44 2.48
N SER A 217 11.80 13.58 1.22
CA SER A 217 11.77 14.88 0.55
C SER A 217 10.38 15.20 0.00
N ARG A 218 10.08 16.50 -0.14
CA ARG A 218 8.85 16.95 -0.83
C ARG A 218 8.76 16.45 -2.27
N ALA A 219 9.90 16.23 -2.93
CA ALA A 219 9.93 15.67 -4.28
C ALA A 219 9.58 14.17 -4.28
N ALA A 220 10.03 13.41 -3.28
CA ALA A 220 9.59 12.02 -3.12
C ALA A 220 8.07 11.93 -2.92
N GLU A 221 7.47 12.84 -2.14
CA GLU A 221 6.02 12.91 -2.01
C GLU A 221 5.33 13.29 -3.33
N ASN A 222 5.70 14.44 -3.93
CA ASN A 222 4.96 15.06 -5.02
C ASN A 222 5.26 14.50 -6.41
N ASP A 223 6.49 14.01 -6.64
CA ASP A 223 6.96 13.56 -7.95
C ASP A 223 7.08 12.03 -8.02
N VAL A 224 7.00 11.31 -6.89
CA VAL A 224 7.04 9.84 -6.84
C VAL A 224 5.76 9.26 -6.24
N MET A 225 5.53 9.43 -4.93
CA MET A 225 4.42 8.75 -4.22
C MET A 225 3.05 9.13 -4.77
N ARG A 226 2.75 10.44 -4.81
CA ARG A 226 1.45 10.94 -5.28
C ARG A 226 1.16 10.50 -6.71
N PRO A 227 2.01 10.76 -7.73
CA PRO A 227 1.73 10.36 -9.11
C PRO A 227 1.75 8.85 -9.30
N ALA A 228 2.59 8.09 -8.60
CA ALA A 228 2.55 6.63 -8.64
C ALA A 228 1.21 6.09 -8.11
N SER A 229 0.71 6.64 -6.99
CA SER A 229 -0.54 6.20 -6.39
C SER A 229 -1.79 6.54 -7.22
N ASP A 230 -1.70 7.57 -8.06
CA ASP A 230 -2.79 8.04 -8.95
C ASP A 230 -2.74 7.39 -10.34
N SER A 231 -1.60 6.76 -10.66
CA SER A 231 -1.41 5.99 -11.88
C SER A 231 -2.06 4.61 -11.76
N TYR A 232 -2.42 4.01 -12.90
CA TYR A 232 -2.91 2.63 -12.90
C TYR A 232 -1.80 1.71 -12.36
N PRO A 233 -2.09 0.85 -11.37
CA PRO A 233 -1.13 -0.08 -10.82
C PRO A 233 -0.81 -1.17 -11.84
N TYR A 234 0.42 -1.65 -11.85
CA TYR A 234 0.75 -2.81 -12.66
C TYR A 234 0.13 -4.08 -12.05
N VAL A 235 -0.32 -5.00 -12.91
CA VAL A 235 -0.96 -6.24 -12.48
C VAL A 235 -0.02 -7.41 -12.71
N TYR A 236 0.35 -8.10 -11.63
CA TYR A 236 0.99 -9.41 -11.70
C TYR A 236 -0.06 -10.51 -11.54
N LEU A 237 0.12 -11.60 -12.26
CA LEU A 237 -0.65 -12.81 -12.03
C LEU A 237 0.21 -13.81 -11.27
N ALA A 238 -0.37 -14.42 -10.25
CA ALA A 238 0.27 -15.43 -9.43
C ALA A 238 -0.61 -16.68 -9.35
N LEU A 239 0.03 -17.81 -9.09
CA LEU A 239 -0.63 -19.10 -8.86
C LEU A 239 -0.38 -19.52 -7.42
N GLY A 240 -1.44 -19.77 -6.65
CA GLY A 240 -1.30 -20.04 -5.23
C GLY A 240 -2.47 -20.80 -4.63
N THR A 241 -2.51 -20.84 -3.29
CA THR A 241 -3.66 -21.41 -2.58
C THR A 241 -4.90 -20.58 -2.89
N ASN A 242 -5.98 -21.26 -3.31
CA ASN A 242 -7.27 -20.63 -3.50
C ASN A 242 -7.76 -20.04 -2.16
N PRO A 243 -8.23 -18.78 -2.10
CA PRO A 243 -8.72 -18.19 -0.86
C PRO A 243 -9.82 -19.00 -0.16
N LEU A 244 -10.62 -19.77 -0.90
CA LEU A 244 -11.56 -20.74 -0.31
C LEU A 244 -10.86 -21.82 0.51
N VAL A 245 -9.81 -22.42 -0.04
CA VAL A 245 -8.98 -23.42 0.64
C VAL A 245 -8.33 -22.82 1.88
N ALA A 246 -7.79 -21.62 1.75
CA ALA A 246 -7.20 -20.93 2.89
C ALA A 246 -8.23 -20.72 3.99
N LYS A 247 -9.44 -20.28 3.65
CA LYS A 247 -10.53 -20.08 4.61
C LYS A 247 -11.06 -21.37 5.23
N SER A 248 -11.28 -22.43 4.44
CA SER A 248 -11.82 -23.71 4.92
C SER A 248 -10.87 -24.41 5.89
N HIS A 249 -9.55 -24.27 5.67
CA HIS A 249 -8.50 -24.80 6.54
C HIS A 249 -8.05 -23.83 7.65
N GLY A 250 -8.69 -22.66 7.78
CA GLY A 250 -8.34 -21.67 8.80
C GLY A 250 -6.96 -21.03 8.63
N LEU A 251 -6.38 -21.09 7.42
CA LEU A 251 -5.07 -20.53 7.10
C LEU A 251 -5.13 -19.00 6.98
N GLN A 252 -4.58 -18.31 7.97
CA GLN A 252 -4.51 -16.85 8.01
C GLN A 252 -3.47 -16.29 7.04
N ILE A 253 -2.45 -17.09 6.77
CA ILE A 253 -1.39 -16.80 5.81
C ILE A 253 -1.30 -18.00 4.88
N TYR A 254 -1.28 -17.75 3.57
CA TYR A 254 -1.24 -18.81 2.56
C TYR A 254 -0.22 -18.51 1.45
N PRO A 255 0.35 -19.55 0.83
CA PRO A 255 1.41 -19.41 -0.17
C PRO A 255 0.87 -19.06 -1.56
N SER A 256 1.70 -18.35 -2.33
CA SER A 256 1.53 -18.15 -3.76
C SER A 256 2.87 -18.05 -4.46
N PHE A 257 2.89 -18.29 -5.77
CA PHE A 257 4.09 -18.24 -6.59
C PHE A 257 3.84 -17.38 -7.83
N THR A 258 4.90 -16.72 -8.28
CA THR A 258 4.91 -15.94 -9.52
C THR A 258 6.31 -15.92 -10.11
N PHE A 259 6.47 -15.37 -11.31
CA PHE A 259 7.78 -15.07 -11.88
C PHE A 259 8.26 -13.68 -11.46
N ASP A 260 9.57 -13.48 -11.47
CA ASP A 260 10.23 -12.19 -11.24
C ASP A 260 10.26 -11.31 -12.51
N THR A 261 9.39 -11.62 -13.48
CA THR A 261 9.32 -10.97 -14.79
C THR A 261 7.88 -10.96 -15.29
N VAL A 262 7.65 -10.24 -16.38
CA VAL A 262 6.36 -10.22 -17.08
C VAL A 262 6.05 -11.61 -17.61
N THR A 263 4.85 -12.12 -17.30
CA THR A 263 4.38 -13.41 -17.82
C THR A 263 3.84 -13.27 -19.24
N SER A 264 3.84 -14.35 -20.03
CA SER A 264 3.21 -14.33 -21.36
C SER A 264 1.71 -14.08 -21.29
N ASP A 265 1.05 -14.46 -20.20
CA ASP A 265 -0.37 -14.23 -19.99
C ASP A 265 -0.68 -12.73 -19.86
N VAL A 266 0.16 -11.99 -19.13
CA VAL A 266 0.04 -10.53 -19.02
C VAL A 266 0.45 -9.85 -20.32
N SER A 267 1.55 -10.27 -20.96
CA SER A 267 2.02 -9.61 -22.19
C SER A 267 1.08 -9.82 -23.39
N SER A 268 0.54 -11.03 -23.58
CA SER A 268 -0.34 -11.37 -24.72
C SER A 268 -1.70 -10.68 -24.67
N CYS A 269 -2.18 -10.33 -23.48
CA CYS A 269 -3.47 -9.68 -23.27
C CYS A 269 -3.33 -8.26 -22.71
N CYS A 270 -2.12 -7.70 -22.66
CA CYS A 270 -1.79 -6.51 -21.87
C CYS A 270 -2.77 -5.36 -22.11
N GLU A 271 -2.99 -4.95 -23.35
CA GLU A 271 -3.88 -3.84 -23.73
C GLU A 271 -5.34 -4.05 -23.33
N ASN A 272 -5.76 -5.31 -23.12
CA ASN A 272 -7.12 -5.63 -22.69
C ASN A 272 -7.31 -5.54 -21.17
N ILE A 273 -6.25 -5.67 -20.38
CA ILE A 273 -6.33 -5.75 -18.90
C ILE A 273 -5.56 -4.64 -18.18
N ILE A 274 -4.71 -3.90 -18.89
CA ILE A 274 -3.89 -2.77 -18.41
C ILE A 274 -3.86 -1.69 -19.52
N PRO A 275 -3.78 -0.39 -19.21
CA PRO A 275 -3.61 0.65 -20.23
C PRO A 275 -2.35 0.48 -21.10
N GLU A 276 -2.46 0.81 -22.39
CA GLU A 276 -1.41 0.66 -23.42
C GLU A 276 0.00 1.17 -23.02
N PRO A 277 0.16 2.33 -22.34
CA PRO A 277 1.51 2.82 -21.98
C PRO A 277 2.30 1.86 -21.08
N TYR A 278 1.62 1.02 -20.30
CA TYR A 278 2.25 0.03 -19.42
C TYR A 278 2.68 -1.25 -20.15
N CYS A 279 2.23 -1.43 -21.40
CA CYS A 279 2.58 -2.55 -22.25
C CYS A 279 3.88 -2.31 -23.04
N CYS A 280 4.45 -1.12 -22.95
CA CYS A 280 5.67 -0.73 -23.64
C CYS A 280 6.92 -1.37 -23.03
N SER A 281 7.85 -1.88 -23.86
CA SER A 281 9.08 -2.58 -23.43
C SER A 281 9.93 -1.80 -22.43
N TYR A 282 9.95 -0.46 -22.53
CA TYR A 282 10.64 0.41 -21.58
C TYR A 282 10.05 0.31 -20.17
N PHE A 283 8.73 0.17 -20.02
CA PHE A 283 8.08 0.04 -18.71
C PHE A 283 8.36 -1.33 -18.09
N LEU A 284 8.40 -2.38 -18.92
CA LEU A 284 8.61 -3.76 -18.47
C LEU A 284 9.94 -3.98 -17.74
N LYS A 285 10.96 -3.11 -17.93
CA LYS A 285 12.23 -3.19 -17.18
C LYS A 285 12.07 -2.95 -15.67
N TYR A 286 10.99 -2.27 -15.26
CA TYR A 286 10.67 -2.01 -13.85
C TYR A 286 9.80 -3.10 -13.21
N VAL A 287 9.36 -4.08 -13.99
CA VAL A 287 8.45 -5.14 -13.55
C VAL A 287 9.28 -6.25 -12.90
N ARG A 288 9.56 -6.10 -11.60
CA ARG A 288 10.28 -7.08 -10.76
C ARG A 288 9.78 -7.03 -9.33
N PHE A 289 9.72 -8.18 -8.67
CA PHE A 289 9.30 -8.23 -7.27
C PHE A 289 10.41 -7.72 -6.35
N ASN A 290 10.04 -6.92 -5.38
CA ASN A 290 10.94 -6.33 -4.40
C ASN A 290 10.19 -5.89 -3.13
N ASP A 291 10.91 -5.36 -2.15
CA ASP A 291 10.36 -4.97 -0.84
C ASP A 291 9.26 -3.89 -0.89
N ILE A 292 9.14 -3.12 -1.99
CA ILE A 292 8.03 -2.17 -2.18
C ILE A 292 6.69 -2.91 -2.24
N ASP A 293 6.70 -4.17 -2.66
CA ASP A 293 5.50 -4.98 -2.90
C ASP A 293 4.91 -5.55 -1.61
N ILE A 294 5.62 -5.44 -0.49
CA ILE A 294 5.08 -5.82 0.82
C ILE A 294 3.90 -4.91 1.13
N GLY A 295 2.76 -5.56 1.38
CA GLY A 295 1.43 -4.99 1.58
C GLY A 295 0.64 -4.71 0.30
N ALA A 296 1.17 -5.03 -0.89
CA ALA A 296 0.40 -4.91 -2.12
C ALA A 296 -0.87 -5.81 -2.06
N PRO A 297 -2.05 -5.29 -2.45
CA PRO A 297 -3.30 -6.02 -2.38
C PRO A 297 -3.36 -7.12 -3.44
N VAL A 298 -3.86 -8.28 -3.02
CA VAL A 298 -4.07 -9.47 -3.83
C VAL A 298 -5.56 -9.70 -3.99
N TYR A 299 -6.02 -9.80 -5.23
CA TYR A 299 -7.40 -10.03 -5.60
C TYR A 299 -7.59 -11.43 -6.17
N ALA A 300 -8.78 -11.99 -5.95
CA ALA A 300 -9.17 -13.27 -6.51
C ALA A 300 -10.63 -13.24 -6.95
N THR A 301 -11.00 -14.25 -7.75
CA THR A 301 -12.36 -14.56 -8.16
C THR A 301 -12.45 -16.06 -8.45
N LEU A 302 -13.67 -16.60 -8.47
CA LEU A 302 -13.96 -17.99 -8.75
C LEU A 302 -14.96 -18.15 -9.89
N PRO A 303 -14.84 -19.22 -10.69
CA PRO A 303 -15.91 -19.62 -11.59
C PRO A 303 -17.10 -20.18 -10.80
N CYS A 304 -18.28 -19.61 -11.02
CA CYS A 304 -19.57 -20.00 -10.44
C CYS A 304 -20.49 -20.52 -11.56
N GLY A 305 -20.04 -21.53 -12.31
CA GLY A 305 -20.74 -22.04 -13.48
C GLY A 305 -20.63 -21.12 -14.68
N THR A 306 -21.72 -20.50 -15.10
CA THR A 306 -21.73 -19.58 -16.25
C THR A 306 -21.40 -18.13 -15.87
N SER A 307 -21.01 -17.89 -14.62
CA SER A 307 -20.71 -16.57 -14.06
C SER A 307 -19.47 -16.63 -13.19
N CYS A 308 -18.99 -15.47 -12.75
CA CYS A 308 -17.84 -15.36 -11.85
C CYS A 308 -18.28 -14.82 -10.49
N SER A 309 -17.59 -15.25 -9.43
CA SER A 309 -17.74 -14.67 -8.11
C SER A 309 -17.23 -13.23 -8.10
N THR A 310 -17.52 -12.50 -7.02
CA THR A 310 -17.01 -11.14 -6.86
C THR A 310 -15.48 -11.15 -6.92
N PHE A 311 -14.93 -10.42 -7.89
CA PHE A 311 -13.51 -10.09 -7.91
C PHE A 311 -13.23 -9.16 -6.73
N GLY A 312 -12.46 -9.64 -5.76
CA GLY A 312 -12.30 -8.93 -4.49
C GLY A 312 -10.99 -9.25 -3.80
N LEU A 313 -10.66 -8.41 -2.84
CA LEU A 313 -9.47 -8.50 -2.01
C LEU A 313 -9.47 -9.83 -1.26
N ALA A 314 -8.51 -10.67 -1.61
CA ALA A 314 -8.26 -11.98 -1.03
C ALA A 314 -7.12 -11.95 0.00
N GLY A 315 -6.26 -10.94 -0.05
CA GLY A 315 -5.19 -10.76 0.93
C GLY A 315 -4.24 -9.63 0.60
N LEU A 316 -3.18 -9.50 1.41
CA LEU A 316 -2.07 -8.58 1.20
C LEU A 316 -0.75 -9.37 1.22
N ILE A 317 0.20 -9.01 0.37
CA ILE A 317 1.53 -9.62 0.40
C ILE A 317 2.18 -9.32 1.75
N MET A 318 2.51 -10.35 2.50
CA MET A 318 3.20 -10.25 3.78
C MET A 318 4.71 -10.46 3.62
N GLY A 319 5.11 -11.42 2.80
CA GLY A 319 6.51 -11.77 2.59
C GLY A 319 6.81 -12.18 1.17
N ILE A 320 8.07 -11.98 0.78
CA ILE A 320 8.58 -12.23 -0.56
C ILE A 320 9.91 -12.95 -0.41
N SER A 321 10.09 -14.04 -1.13
CA SER A 321 11.40 -14.69 -1.27
C SER A 321 11.60 -15.22 -2.68
N SER A 322 12.84 -15.26 -3.13
CA SER A 322 13.20 -15.88 -4.41
C SER A 322 13.61 -17.33 -4.18
N MET A 323 13.19 -18.22 -5.07
CA MET A 323 13.66 -19.60 -5.13
C MET A 323 14.03 -19.97 -6.56
N ILE A 324 14.97 -20.89 -6.73
CA ILE A 324 15.35 -21.40 -8.05
C ILE A 324 14.89 -22.86 -8.14
N VAL A 325 14.08 -23.16 -9.15
CA VAL A 325 13.55 -24.50 -9.41
C VAL A 325 13.79 -24.83 -10.87
N ASN A 326 14.52 -25.91 -11.14
CA ASN A 326 14.86 -26.34 -12.51
C ASN A 326 15.45 -25.20 -13.37
N ASN A 327 16.39 -24.42 -12.81
CA ASN A 327 17.00 -23.22 -13.41
C ASN A 327 16.04 -22.06 -13.71
N VAL A 328 14.83 -22.07 -13.15
CA VAL A 328 13.86 -20.98 -13.26
C VAL A 328 13.77 -20.25 -11.92
N GLN A 329 13.95 -18.93 -11.93
CA GLN A 329 13.75 -18.09 -10.75
C GLN A 329 12.26 -17.84 -10.54
N LEU A 330 11.74 -18.33 -9.42
CA LEU A 330 10.39 -18.09 -8.95
C LEU A 330 10.41 -17.14 -7.76
N ILE A 331 9.33 -16.39 -7.63
CA ILE A 331 9.03 -15.58 -6.46
C ILE A 331 7.97 -16.32 -5.66
N TYR A 332 8.34 -16.70 -4.43
CA TYR A 332 7.43 -17.19 -3.42
C TYR A 332 6.88 -16.01 -2.61
N LEU A 333 5.57 -16.00 -2.45
CA LEU A 333 4.82 -14.99 -1.73
C LEU A 333 4.08 -15.64 -0.58
N THR A 334 4.09 -15.00 0.59
CA THR A 334 3.15 -15.28 1.67
C THR A 334 2.09 -14.19 1.67
N ILE A 335 0.82 -14.60 1.67
CA ILE A 335 -0.32 -13.69 1.59
C ILE A 335 -1.12 -13.81 2.87
N ALA A 336 -1.29 -12.69 3.58
CA ALA A 336 -2.16 -12.63 4.74
C ALA A 336 -3.59 -12.36 4.29
N GLN A 337 -4.58 -13.11 4.80
CA GLN A 337 -5.99 -12.80 4.59
C GLN A 337 -6.29 -11.38 5.12
N PRO A 338 -7.22 -10.63 4.50
CA PRO A 338 -7.63 -9.33 5.01
C PRO A 338 -8.56 -9.51 6.23
N PRO A 339 -8.89 -8.42 6.95
CA PRO A 339 -10.00 -8.43 7.89
C PRO A 339 -11.29 -8.98 7.26
N SER A 340 -12.14 -9.64 8.05
CA SER A 340 -13.39 -10.25 7.58
C SER A 340 -14.38 -9.24 7.00
N ASP A 341 -14.32 -8.01 7.49
CA ASP A 341 -14.97 -6.81 6.96
C ASP A 341 -14.16 -5.57 7.39
N PHE A 342 -14.61 -4.39 6.96
CA PHE A 342 -13.97 -3.11 7.32
C PHE A 342 -14.77 -2.36 8.40
N THR A 343 -15.22 -3.07 9.44
CA THR A 343 -15.61 -2.47 10.72
C THR A 343 -14.40 -2.35 11.64
N THR A 344 -14.50 -1.51 12.66
CA THR A 344 -13.43 -1.35 13.65
C THR A 344 -13.20 -2.66 14.43
N SER A 345 -14.28 -3.39 14.75
CA SER A 345 -14.20 -4.68 15.44
C SER A 345 -13.51 -5.76 14.60
N ALA A 346 -13.80 -5.86 13.30
CA ALA A 346 -13.14 -6.85 12.45
C ALA A 346 -11.64 -6.57 12.27
N ILE A 347 -11.24 -5.30 12.17
CA ILE A 347 -9.82 -4.90 12.13
C ILE A 347 -9.11 -5.29 13.44
N ILE A 348 -9.78 -5.09 14.59
CA ILE A 348 -9.26 -5.52 15.90
C ILE A 348 -9.10 -7.04 15.96
N GLU A 349 -10.11 -7.81 15.59
CA GLU A 349 -10.02 -9.27 15.61
C GLU A 349 -8.91 -9.77 14.67
N TRP A 350 -8.84 -9.22 13.47
CA TRP A 350 -7.76 -9.53 12.54
C TRP A 350 -6.37 -9.23 13.12
N SER A 351 -6.20 -8.11 13.82
CA SER A 351 -4.92 -7.78 14.48
C SER A 351 -4.52 -8.78 15.57
N LYS A 352 -5.49 -9.40 16.26
CA LYS A 352 -5.22 -10.47 17.24
C LYS A 352 -4.77 -11.74 16.52
N THR A 353 -5.43 -12.06 15.40
CA THR A 353 -5.12 -13.23 14.59
C THR A 353 -3.74 -13.17 13.96
N ILE A 354 -3.31 -12.01 13.45
CA ILE A 354 -1.96 -11.81 12.91
C ILE A 354 -0.93 -11.56 14.05
N GLY A 355 -1.38 -11.12 15.21
CA GLY A 355 -0.58 -11.05 16.44
C GLY A 355 -0.06 -9.67 16.80
N PHE A 356 -0.49 -8.58 16.15
CA PHE A 356 -0.05 -7.20 16.43
C PHE A 356 -1.08 -6.34 17.19
N TYR A 357 -2.07 -6.97 17.83
CA TYR A 357 -3.12 -6.28 18.59
C TYR A 357 -2.60 -5.27 19.62
N ASP A 358 -1.57 -5.61 20.40
CA ASP A 358 -1.05 -4.69 21.44
C ASP A 358 -0.55 -3.37 20.85
N SER A 359 0.10 -3.43 19.68
CA SER A 359 0.56 -2.26 18.96
C SER A 359 -0.61 -1.45 18.41
N LEU A 360 -1.63 -2.10 17.84
CA LEU A 360 -2.85 -1.42 17.41
C LEU A 360 -3.59 -0.76 18.58
N ASN A 361 -3.68 -1.43 19.73
CA ASN A 361 -4.34 -0.89 20.91
C ASN A 361 -3.62 0.36 21.44
N LYS A 362 -2.28 0.36 21.47
CA LYS A 362 -1.49 1.56 21.78
C LYS A 362 -1.77 2.70 20.81
N LEU A 363 -1.87 2.40 19.51
CA LEU A 363 -2.21 3.39 18.49
C LEU A 363 -3.64 3.95 18.65
N PHE A 364 -4.60 3.15 19.11
CA PHE A 364 -5.94 3.64 19.44
C PHE A 364 -5.92 4.63 20.61
N GLU A 365 -5.21 4.31 21.69
CA GLU A 365 -5.08 5.22 22.82
C GLU A 365 -4.33 6.51 22.44
N ALA A 366 -3.28 6.40 21.63
CA ALA A 366 -2.60 7.55 21.04
C ALA A 366 -3.55 8.39 20.17
N GLY A 367 -4.40 7.75 19.35
CA GLY A 367 -5.39 8.42 18.52
C GLY A 367 -6.43 9.21 19.32
N LYS A 368 -6.91 8.67 20.45
CA LYS A 368 -7.79 9.39 21.38
C LYS A 368 -7.11 10.64 21.95
N ARG A 369 -5.84 10.52 22.35
CA ARG A 369 -5.03 11.63 22.86
C ARG A 369 -4.78 12.69 21.79
N PHE A 370 -4.46 12.28 20.57
CA PHE A 370 -4.30 13.15 19.41
C PHE A 370 -5.57 13.98 19.13
N LYS A 371 -6.73 13.32 19.03
CA LYS A 371 -8.02 13.99 18.82
C LYS A 371 -8.34 14.98 19.96
N LYS A 372 -8.08 14.58 21.21
CA LYS A 372 -8.23 15.46 22.38
C LYS A 372 -7.30 16.68 22.31
N ALA A 373 -6.02 16.48 21.96
CA ALA A 373 -5.04 17.56 21.86
C ALA A 373 -5.43 18.59 20.81
N ILE A 374 -5.97 18.16 19.66
CA ILE A 374 -6.49 19.10 18.65
C ILE A 374 -7.62 19.94 19.24
N ALA A 375 -8.59 19.31 19.92
CA ALA A 375 -9.70 20.03 20.53
C ALA A 375 -9.22 21.05 21.58
N ASP A 376 -8.32 20.65 22.48
CA ASP A 376 -7.79 21.50 23.54
C ASP A 376 -6.96 22.66 22.97
N LEU A 377 -6.04 22.40 22.02
CA LEU A 377 -5.23 23.45 21.38
C LEU A 377 -6.07 24.42 20.54
N SER A 378 -7.14 23.93 19.90
CA SER A 378 -8.04 24.76 19.08
C SER A 378 -8.83 25.79 19.89
N THR A 379 -8.80 25.71 21.23
CA THR A 379 -9.36 26.75 22.10
C THR A 379 -8.50 28.03 22.11
N ALA A 380 -7.21 27.92 21.79
CA ALA A 380 -6.24 29.01 21.85
C ALA A 380 -5.58 29.33 20.50
N PHE A 381 -5.56 28.36 19.57
CA PHE A 381 -4.91 28.49 18.26
C PHE A 381 -5.90 28.14 17.14
N PRO A 382 -5.70 28.67 15.91
CA PRO A 382 -6.42 28.19 14.74
C PRO A 382 -6.30 26.66 14.58
N GLU A 383 -7.39 26.01 14.17
CA GLU A 383 -7.46 24.54 14.06
C GLU A 383 -6.37 23.94 13.16
N PHE A 384 -5.98 24.63 12.08
CA PHE A 384 -4.88 24.18 11.22
C PHE A 384 -3.53 24.16 11.93
N ILE A 385 -3.27 25.11 12.84
CA ILE A 385 -2.06 25.14 13.68
C ILE A 385 -2.13 24.01 14.69
N ALA A 386 -3.25 23.89 15.41
CA ALA A 386 -3.48 22.82 16.38
C ALA A 386 -3.25 21.43 15.77
N THR A 387 -3.81 21.20 14.58
CA THR A 387 -3.64 19.97 13.81
C THR A 387 -2.18 19.76 13.40
N ALA A 388 -1.56 20.76 12.77
CA ALA A 388 -0.18 20.65 12.29
C ALA A 388 0.78 20.28 13.43
N VAL A 389 0.67 20.91 14.60
CA VAL A 389 1.55 20.62 15.73
C VAL A 389 1.24 19.27 16.37
N ALA A 390 -0.04 18.91 16.50
CA ALA A 390 -0.45 17.63 17.08
C ALA A 390 0.07 16.45 16.26
N LEU A 391 0.15 16.58 14.94
CA LEU A 391 0.75 15.57 14.07
C LEU A 391 2.25 15.37 14.37
N THR A 392 2.98 16.39 14.85
CA THR A 392 4.43 16.29 15.11
C THR A 392 4.81 15.69 16.46
N VAL A 393 3.83 15.29 17.27
CA VAL A 393 4.01 14.77 18.63
C VAL A 393 3.79 13.26 18.65
N ASP A 394 4.55 12.58 19.50
CA ASP A 394 4.32 11.17 19.84
C ASP A 394 3.30 11.09 20.99
N TRP A 395 2.14 10.51 20.73
CA TRP A 395 1.04 10.40 21.69
C TRP A 395 0.98 9.04 22.41
N LEU A 396 1.96 8.16 22.18
CA LEU A 396 1.94 6.79 22.72
C LEU A 396 2.12 6.74 24.25
N GLU A 397 2.87 7.68 24.83
CA GLU A 397 3.24 7.61 26.25
C GLU A 397 2.36 8.47 27.16
N SER A 398 2.37 9.80 26.99
CA SER A 398 1.73 10.74 27.93
C SER A 398 0.95 11.83 27.21
N TYR A 399 -0.28 12.07 27.67
CA TYR A 399 -1.09 13.18 27.18
C TYR A 399 -0.52 14.54 27.62
N GLU A 400 -0.17 14.68 28.89
CA GLU A 400 0.23 15.97 29.48
C GLU A 400 1.56 16.47 28.89
N GLU A 401 2.55 15.58 28.79
CA GLU A 401 3.85 15.92 28.21
C GLU A 401 3.72 16.18 26.71
N GLY A 402 2.93 15.37 26.00
CA GLY A 402 2.64 15.59 24.59
C GLY A 402 1.93 16.93 24.33
N LEU A 403 0.95 17.30 25.16
CA LEU A 403 0.23 18.56 25.06
C LEU A 403 1.16 19.75 25.31
N LYS A 404 2.00 19.69 26.36
CA LYS A 404 2.99 20.73 26.66
C LYS A 404 3.96 20.94 25.49
N GLN A 405 4.44 19.86 24.88
CA GLN A 405 5.28 19.95 23.67
C GLN A 405 4.53 20.57 22.49
N ALA A 406 3.26 20.19 22.29
CA ALA A 406 2.42 20.74 21.24
C ALA A 406 2.14 22.24 21.44
N GLU A 407 1.88 22.70 22.66
CA GLU A 407 1.64 24.11 23.01
C GLU A 407 2.85 25.01 22.73
N VAL A 408 4.07 24.52 22.99
CA VAL A 408 5.30 25.25 22.66
C VAL A 408 5.39 25.44 21.14
N LYS A 409 5.24 24.35 20.38
CA LYS A 409 5.26 24.39 18.92
C LYS A 409 4.12 25.22 18.33
N ALA A 410 2.94 25.22 18.96
CA ALA A 410 1.78 25.98 18.51
C ALA A 410 2.05 27.48 18.60
N ARG A 411 2.67 27.93 19.69
CA ARG A 411 3.08 29.33 19.87
C ARG A 411 4.10 29.73 18.81
N GLU A 412 5.14 28.95 18.61
CA GLU A 412 6.18 29.21 17.59
C GLU A 412 5.58 29.29 16.18
N LEU A 413 4.71 28.35 15.81
CA LEU A 413 4.07 28.33 14.50
C LEU A 413 3.08 29.49 14.32
N ASN A 414 2.33 29.85 15.36
CA ASN A 414 1.40 30.97 15.33
C ASN A 414 2.12 32.32 15.19
N GLU A 415 3.24 32.50 15.90
CA GLU A 415 4.10 33.68 15.73
C GLU A 415 4.65 33.78 14.31
N LEU A 416 5.13 32.67 13.75
CA LEU A 416 5.63 32.64 12.37
C LEU A 416 4.51 32.95 11.36
N TYR A 417 3.34 32.35 11.54
CA TYR A 417 2.17 32.58 10.69
C TYR A 417 1.76 34.06 10.68
N ASN A 418 1.66 34.68 11.86
CA ASN A 418 1.28 36.08 11.97
C ASN A 418 2.32 37.02 11.33
N LYS A 419 3.62 36.73 11.49
CA LYS A 419 4.69 37.49 10.81
C LYS A 419 4.54 37.45 9.29
N VAL A 420 4.37 36.26 8.72
CA VAL A 420 4.19 36.09 7.27
C VAL A 420 2.91 36.76 6.79
N PHE A 421 1.82 36.64 7.56
CA PHE A 421 0.54 37.28 7.22
C PHE A 421 0.65 38.81 7.20
N ASP A 422 1.28 39.41 8.21
CA ASP A 422 1.47 40.86 8.28
C ASP A 422 2.42 41.39 7.19
N GLU A 423 3.49 40.65 6.87
CA GLU A 423 4.38 40.96 5.74
C GLU A 423 3.63 40.95 4.40
N LEU A 424 2.82 39.91 4.16
CA LEU A 424 2.00 39.80 2.94
C LEU A 424 0.88 40.84 2.88
N ALA A 425 0.38 41.29 4.03
CA ALA A 425 -0.60 42.36 4.14
C ALA A 425 -0.01 43.78 3.99
N GLY A 426 1.31 43.90 3.81
CA GLY A 426 2.00 45.18 3.63
C GLY A 426 2.08 46.03 4.90
N LYS A 427 1.90 45.42 6.09
CA LYS A 427 2.13 46.13 7.36
C LYS A 427 3.62 46.18 7.67
N PRO A 428 4.15 47.31 8.16
CA PRO A 428 5.56 47.39 8.55
C PRO A 428 5.82 46.41 9.70
N LEU A 429 6.87 45.59 9.55
CA LEU A 429 7.39 44.70 10.60
C LEU A 429 7.57 45.50 11.89
N SER A 430 6.80 45.17 12.92
CA SER A 430 6.99 45.74 14.25
C SER A 430 8.38 45.34 14.75
N ALA A 431 9.28 46.32 14.80
CA ALA A 431 10.64 46.16 15.28
C ALA A 431 10.62 45.48 16.66
N VAL A 432 11.24 44.31 16.74
CA VAL A 432 11.61 43.72 18.03
C VAL A 432 12.63 44.68 18.64
N SER A 433 12.25 45.28 19.76
CA SER A 433 13.13 46.01 20.64
C SER A 433 14.16 45.02 21.19
N ASP A 434 15.31 44.91 20.53
CA ASP A 434 16.52 44.44 21.18
C ASP A 434 16.83 45.43 22.31
N LYS A 435 16.53 45.02 23.55
CA LYS A 435 17.10 45.68 24.72
C LYS A 435 18.37 44.92 25.13
N PRO A 436 19.44 45.66 25.47
CA PRO A 436 20.79 45.15 25.66
C PRO A 436 20.93 44.16 26.82
#